data_AF-A0A916E1Q8-F1
#
_entry.id   AF-A0A916E1Q8-F1
#
_cell.length_a   1.000
_cell.length_b   1.000
_cell.length_c   1.000
_cell.angle_alpha   90.00
_cell.angle_beta   90.00
_cell.angle_gamma   90.00
#
_symmetry.space_group_name_H-M   'P 1'
#
loop_
_entity.id
_entity.type
_entity.pdbx_description
1 polymer ?
#
loop_
_entity_poly.entity_id
_entity_poly.type
_entity_poly.pdbx_seq_one_letter_code
_entity_poly.pdbx_strand_id
1 'polypeptide(L)'
;MIEKKVTWALLKKNTGLNCTTSTINDRFIKHLKLTNNLLPTLEIMKERRYDLYGNVKCRMCLEENEDNDHIIYCQQLRDKWLMVANNTMHKCDQMLKDLLSQEKYLQLNQEDTQLLLLWNRNFFSHTIDPNQELPIPFIHLILKNFFLKEKYREIKLIVKSEKATLTITTLFLEIFINEFYKIIWQPRCNLIIKWERTKGIKKQDLRKKIPAHQHITYE
;
A
#
# COMPACT_ATOMS: atom_id res chain seq x y z
N MET A 1 4.85 4.93 17.36
CA MET A 1 6.25 4.77 16.87
C MET A 1 6.32 3.61 15.87
N ILE A 2 7.10 3.72 14.79
CA ILE A 2 7.21 2.71 13.70
C ILE A 2 8.26 1.63 14.04
N GLU A 3 8.02 0.38 13.68
CA GLU A 3 9.00 -0.71 13.74
C GLU A 3 9.81 -0.79 12.44
N LYS A 4 10.98 -0.13 12.42
CA LYS A 4 11.84 -0.02 11.22
C LYS A 4 12.32 -1.38 10.71
N LYS A 5 12.45 -2.39 11.59
CA LYS A 5 12.92 -3.73 11.19
C LYS A 5 12.04 -4.35 10.11
N VAL A 6 10.72 -4.16 10.19
CA VAL A 6 9.76 -4.72 9.23
C VAL A 6 9.96 -4.09 7.85
N THR A 7 10.05 -2.76 7.77
CA THR A 7 10.30 -2.03 6.52
C THR A 7 11.62 -2.44 5.89
N TRP A 8 12.68 -2.57 6.69
CA TRP A 8 13.97 -3.03 6.17
C TRP A 8 13.94 -4.47 5.70
N ALA A 9 13.23 -5.37 6.39
CA ALA A 9 13.07 -6.75 5.95
C ALA A 9 12.34 -6.85 4.60
N LEU A 10 11.29 -6.04 4.42
CA LEU A 10 10.55 -5.94 3.17
C LEU A 10 11.43 -5.46 2.01
N LEU A 11 12.22 -4.40 2.23
CA LEU A 11 13.13 -3.89 1.22
C LEU A 11 14.28 -4.87 0.94
N LYS A 12 14.83 -5.51 1.98
CA LYS A 12 15.95 -6.46 1.85
C LYS A 12 15.60 -7.72 1.06
N LYS A 13 14.35 -8.19 1.09
CA LYS A 13 13.90 -9.29 0.21
C LYS A 13 14.16 -9.01 -1.27
N ASN A 14 14.28 -7.74 -1.65
CA ASN A 14 14.54 -7.32 -3.02
C ASN A 14 16.02 -6.94 -3.26
N THR A 15 16.83 -6.75 -2.21
CA THR A 15 18.27 -6.50 -2.34
C THR A 15 19.01 -7.81 -2.56
N GLY A 16 19.79 -7.92 -3.65
CA GLY A 16 20.54 -9.13 -4.01
C GLY A 16 19.86 -10.00 -5.07
N LEU A 17 18.60 -9.73 -5.40
CA LEU A 17 18.03 -10.13 -6.69
C LEU A 17 18.55 -9.10 -7.70
N ASN A 18 19.38 -9.49 -8.65
CA ASN A 18 20.01 -8.61 -9.65
C ASN A 18 19.01 -7.97 -10.64
N CYS A 19 17.81 -7.56 -10.19
CA CYS A 19 16.67 -7.17 -11.01
C CYS A 19 16.51 -8.12 -12.22
N THR A 20 16.67 -9.41 -11.97
CA THR A 20 16.82 -10.43 -13.03
C THR A 20 15.54 -10.67 -13.81
N THR A 21 14.40 -10.23 -13.26
CA THR A 21 13.09 -10.28 -13.92
C THR A 21 12.35 -8.97 -13.74
N SER A 22 11.51 -8.62 -14.71
CA SER A 22 10.63 -7.44 -14.64
C SER A 22 9.72 -7.48 -13.41
N THR A 23 9.21 -8.65 -13.04
CA THR A 23 8.30 -8.84 -11.90
C THR A 23 8.95 -8.49 -10.55
N ILE A 24 10.21 -8.90 -10.34
CA ILE A 24 10.96 -8.58 -9.11
C ILE A 24 11.24 -7.07 -9.06
N ASN A 25 11.68 -6.49 -10.18
CA ASN A 25 11.92 -5.06 -10.28
C ASN A 25 10.63 -4.25 -10.01
N ASP A 26 9.51 -4.64 -10.60
CA ASP A 26 8.22 -3.98 -10.41
C ASP A 26 7.77 -4.02 -8.95
N ARG A 27 7.95 -5.15 -8.26
CA ARG A 27 7.63 -5.26 -6.83
C ARG A 27 8.46 -4.30 -5.99
N PHE A 28 9.78 -4.25 -6.23
CA PHE A 28 10.66 -3.34 -5.50
C PHE A 28 10.31 -1.88 -5.73
N ILE A 29 10.10 -1.49 -7.01
CA ILE A 29 9.73 -0.14 -7.39
C ILE A 29 8.39 0.29 -6.77
N LYS A 30 7.42 -0.62 -6.65
CA LYS A 30 6.16 -0.35 -5.96
C LYS A 30 6.39 0.07 -4.51
N HIS A 31 7.14 -0.72 -3.74
CA HIS A 31 7.44 -0.39 -2.34
C HIS A 31 8.23 0.91 -2.20
N LEU A 32 9.23 1.15 -3.07
CA LEU A 32 9.98 2.40 -3.06
C LEU A 32 9.10 3.62 -3.33
N LYS A 33 8.22 3.54 -4.34
CA LYS A 33 7.33 4.65 -4.66
C LYS A 33 6.39 4.98 -3.51
N LEU A 34 5.82 3.94 -2.89
CA LEU A 34 4.92 4.10 -1.76
C LEU A 34 5.58 4.76 -0.55
N THR A 35 6.76 4.27 -0.14
CA THR A 35 7.48 4.81 1.02
C THR A 35 7.89 6.28 0.81
N ASN A 36 8.14 6.69 -0.43
CA ASN A 36 8.60 8.03 -0.77
C ASN A 36 7.51 8.94 -1.35
N ASN A 37 6.24 8.55 -1.31
CA ASN A 37 5.13 9.33 -1.89
C ASN A 37 5.30 9.64 -3.40
N LEU A 38 5.94 8.74 -4.15
CA LEU A 38 6.26 8.88 -5.58
C LEU A 38 5.29 8.13 -6.49
N LEU A 39 4.11 7.75 -5.98
CA LEU A 39 3.05 7.25 -6.84
C LEU A 39 2.63 8.36 -7.81
N PRO A 40 2.42 8.08 -9.11
CA PRO A 40 1.97 9.11 -10.06
C PRO A 40 0.51 9.49 -9.83
N THR A 41 0.25 10.24 -8.76
CA THR A 41 -1.01 10.91 -8.46
C THR A 41 -1.24 12.05 -9.46
N LEU A 42 -2.46 12.56 -9.59
CA LEU A 42 -2.71 13.67 -10.52
C LEU A 42 -1.91 14.92 -10.15
N GLU A 43 -1.71 15.19 -8.85
CA GLU A 43 -0.82 16.29 -8.45
C GLU A 43 0.59 16.10 -9.02
N ILE A 44 1.25 14.97 -8.78
CA ILE A 44 2.60 14.68 -9.32
C ILE A 44 2.63 14.73 -10.86
N MET A 45 1.54 14.33 -11.51
CA MET A 45 1.41 14.40 -12.97
C MET A 45 1.31 15.86 -13.46
N LYS A 46 0.60 16.73 -12.74
CA LYS A 46 0.51 18.17 -13.03
C LYS A 46 1.86 18.86 -12.84
N GLU A 47 2.62 18.54 -11.79
CA GLU A 47 3.96 19.11 -11.59
C GLU A 47 4.85 18.89 -12.82
N ARG A 48 4.69 17.71 -13.45
CA ARG A 48 5.48 17.31 -14.61
C ARG A 48 4.93 17.83 -15.92
N ARG A 49 3.61 17.96 -16.07
CA ARG A 49 2.90 18.21 -17.34
C ARG A 49 1.62 19.04 -17.14
N TYR A 50 1.74 20.22 -16.53
CA TYR A 50 0.58 21.08 -16.30
C TYR A 50 -0.16 21.45 -17.59
N ASP A 51 0.57 21.59 -18.70
CA ASP A 51 0.03 21.82 -20.04
C ASP A 51 -0.98 20.74 -20.48
N LEU A 52 -0.82 19.50 -20.01
CA LEU A 52 -1.71 18.37 -20.34
C LEU A 52 -2.80 18.16 -19.29
N TYR A 53 -2.46 18.27 -18.00
CA TYR A 53 -3.36 17.90 -16.92
C TYR A 53 -4.13 19.09 -16.34
N GLY A 54 -3.57 20.31 -16.42
CA GLY A 54 -4.16 21.54 -15.88
C GLY A 54 -4.69 21.37 -14.46
N ASN A 55 -5.86 21.94 -14.19
CA ASN A 55 -6.52 21.86 -12.87
C ASN A 55 -7.39 20.60 -12.70
N VAL A 56 -7.05 19.48 -13.37
CA VAL A 56 -7.83 18.24 -13.26
C VAL A 56 -7.98 17.81 -11.80
N LYS A 57 -9.22 17.62 -11.37
CA LYS A 57 -9.54 17.07 -10.05
C LYS A 57 -9.47 15.54 -10.07
N CYS A 58 -9.44 14.94 -8.89
CA CYS A 58 -9.52 13.50 -8.69
C CYS A 58 -10.57 12.89 -9.60
N ARG A 59 -10.21 11.86 -10.37
CA ARG A 59 -11.16 11.26 -11.32
C ARG A 59 -12.23 10.41 -10.65
N MET A 60 -12.10 10.16 -9.35
CA MET A 60 -13.06 9.43 -8.54
C MET A 60 -14.15 10.37 -7.98
N CYS A 61 -13.78 11.38 -7.19
CA CYS A 61 -14.76 12.31 -6.60
C CYS A 61 -15.04 13.56 -7.44
N LEU A 62 -14.17 13.91 -8.39
CA LEU A 62 -14.27 15.11 -9.25
C LEU A 62 -14.21 16.46 -8.52
N GLU A 63 -14.02 16.49 -7.21
CA GLU A 63 -14.06 17.70 -6.38
C GLU A 63 -12.66 18.15 -5.94
N GLU A 64 -11.90 17.25 -5.33
CA GLU A 64 -10.62 17.56 -4.69
C GLU A 64 -9.42 17.27 -5.60
N ASN A 65 -8.25 17.82 -5.24
CA ASN A 65 -6.99 17.46 -5.87
C ASN A 65 -6.58 16.03 -5.45
N GLU A 66 -6.06 15.24 -6.39
CA GLU A 66 -5.62 13.88 -6.09
C GLU A 66 -4.12 13.87 -5.78
N ASP A 67 -3.78 14.04 -4.50
CA ASP A 67 -2.45 13.81 -3.95
C ASP A 67 -2.34 12.42 -3.26
N ASN A 68 -1.25 12.19 -2.55
CA ASN A 68 -1.01 10.91 -1.86
C ASN A 68 -1.99 10.67 -0.70
N ASP A 69 -2.46 11.72 -0.04
CA ASP A 69 -3.34 11.62 1.12
C ASP A 69 -4.79 11.48 0.67
N HIS A 70 -5.19 12.22 -0.37
CA HIS A 70 -6.53 12.13 -0.95
C HIS A 70 -6.89 10.71 -1.38
N ILE A 71 -5.93 9.92 -1.88
CA ILE A 71 -6.19 8.50 -2.21
C ILE A 71 -6.70 7.70 -1.00
N ILE A 72 -6.32 8.08 0.21
CA ILE A 72 -6.71 7.42 1.45
C ILE A 72 -8.10 7.89 1.89
N TYR A 73 -8.34 9.21 1.91
CA TYR A 73 -9.59 9.77 2.44
C TYR A 73 -10.67 10.08 1.39
N CYS A 74 -10.41 9.83 0.10
CA CYS A 74 -11.40 9.99 -0.96
C CYS A 74 -12.63 9.12 -0.66
N GLN A 75 -13.78 9.76 -0.45
CA GLN A 75 -15.02 9.08 -0.07
C GLN A 75 -15.42 8.00 -1.08
N GLN A 76 -15.16 8.23 -2.37
CA GLN A 76 -15.46 7.28 -3.46
C GLN A 76 -14.54 6.03 -3.44
N LEU A 77 -13.52 6.01 -2.60
CA LEU A 77 -12.63 4.86 -2.38
C LEU A 77 -12.93 4.13 -1.05
N ARG A 78 -13.88 4.61 -0.23
CA ARG A 78 -14.19 4.04 1.09
C ARG A 78 -14.46 2.54 1.04
N ASP A 79 -15.43 2.11 0.22
CA ASP A 79 -15.80 0.69 0.11
C ASP A 79 -14.64 -0.16 -0.42
N LYS A 80 -13.80 0.42 -1.28
CA LYS A 80 -12.62 -0.26 -1.79
C LYS A 80 -11.56 -0.44 -0.73
N TRP A 81 -11.37 0.52 0.17
CA TRP A 81 -10.48 0.39 1.32
C TRP A 81 -10.98 -0.67 2.31
N LEU A 82 -12.28 -0.73 2.57
CA LEU A 82 -12.88 -1.82 3.36
C LEU A 82 -12.63 -3.18 2.70
N MET A 83 -12.77 -3.27 1.37
CA MET A 83 -12.46 -4.48 0.61
C MET A 83 -10.97 -4.86 0.70
N VAL A 84 -10.05 -3.88 0.64
CA VAL A 84 -8.60 -4.10 0.84
C VAL A 84 -8.33 -4.68 2.23
N ALA A 85 -8.91 -4.09 3.28
CA ALA A 85 -8.73 -4.56 4.65
C ALA A 85 -9.24 -6.00 4.84
N ASN A 86 -10.48 -6.26 4.41
CA ASN A 86 -11.11 -7.60 4.51
C ASN A 86 -10.31 -8.66 3.74
N ASN A 87 -9.90 -8.37 2.50
CA ASN A 87 -9.11 -9.30 1.71
C ASN A 87 -7.72 -9.53 2.33
N THR A 88 -7.11 -8.49 2.90
CA THR A 88 -5.83 -8.61 3.61
C THR A 88 -5.98 -9.57 4.80
N MET A 89 -7.01 -9.39 5.62
CA MET A 89 -7.29 -10.26 6.76
C MET A 89 -7.48 -11.71 6.32
N HIS A 90 -8.34 -11.97 5.34
CA HIS A 90 -8.60 -13.32 4.85
C HIS A 90 -7.34 -14.00 4.29
N LYS A 91 -6.54 -13.28 3.51
CA LYS A 91 -5.29 -13.81 2.95
C LYS A 91 -4.22 -14.04 4.01
N CYS A 92 -4.14 -13.16 5.00
CA CYS A 92 -3.25 -13.37 6.15
C CYS A 92 -3.68 -14.58 6.98
N ASP A 93 -4.99 -14.80 7.17
CA ASP A 93 -5.51 -16.00 7.85
C ASP A 93 -5.07 -17.28 7.14
N GLN A 94 -5.14 -17.33 5.81
CA GLN A 94 -4.67 -18.48 5.03
C GLN A 94 -3.14 -18.65 5.14
N MET A 95 -2.38 -17.56 4.96
CA MET A 95 -0.93 -17.57 5.10
C MET A 95 -0.48 -18.03 6.50
N LEU A 96 -1.18 -17.61 7.56
CA LEU A 96 -0.88 -18.05 8.93
C LEU A 96 -1.15 -19.55 9.10
N LYS A 97 -2.26 -20.06 8.58
CA LYS A 97 -2.56 -21.51 8.59
C LYS A 97 -1.51 -22.32 7.84
N ASP A 98 -1.04 -21.83 6.69
CA ASP A 98 0.00 -22.48 5.91
C ASP A 98 1.33 -22.53 6.68
N LEU A 99 1.72 -21.42 7.33
CA LEU A 99 2.93 -21.36 8.16
C LEU A 99 2.86 -22.29 9.38
N LEU A 100 1.70 -22.39 10.03
CA LEU A 100 1.48 -23.28 11.16
C LEU A 100 1.46 -24.77 10.77
N SER A 101 0.97 -25.08 9.57
CA SER A 101 0.97 -26.45 9.04
C SER A 101 2.37 -26.94 8.69
N GLN A 102 3.31 -26.02 8.45
CA GLN A 102 4.71 -26.33 8.20
C GLN A 102 5.51 -26.22 9.50
N GLU A 103 5.44 -27.24 10.36
CA GLU A 103 6.05 -27.30 11.71
C GLU A 103 7.53 -26.87 11.77
N LYS A 104 8.25 -26.89 10.64
CA LYS A 104 9.64 -26.40 10.51
C LYS A 104 9.79 -24.89 10.69
N TYR A 105 8.75 -24.10 10.43
CA TYR A 105 8.83 -22.63 10.39
C TYR A 105 8.22 -21.95 11.61
N LEU A 106 7.15 -22.52 12.17
CA LEU A 106 6.45 -21.96 13.32
C LEU A 106 5.78 -23.06 14.14
N GLN A 107 6.23 -23.25 15.38
CA GLN A 107 5.59 -24.14 16.35
C GLN A 107 4.95 -23.30 17.44
N LEU A 108 3.63 -23.26 17.47
CA LEU A 108 2.85 -22.61 18.51
C LEU A 108 1.96 -23.66 19.18
N ASN A 109 1.71 -23.48 20.47
CA ASN A 109 0.66 -24.25 21.13
C ASN A 109 -0.72 -23.82 20.60
N GLN A 110 -1.76 -24.57 20.97
CA GLN A 110 -3.12 -24.33 20.52
C GLN A 110 -3.64 -22.95 20.93
N GLU A 111 -3.30 -22.48 22.13
CA GLU A 111 -3.74 -21.19 22.67
C GLU A 111 -3.12 -20.01 21.90
N ASP A 112 -1.79 -19.98 21.76
CA ASP A 112 -1.04 -18.98 21.00
C ASP A 112 -1.50 -18.95 19.52
N THR A 113 -1.85 -20.10 18.96
CA THR A 113 -2.42 -20.19 17.60
C THR A 113 -3.77 -19.45 17.51
N GLN A 114 -4.67 -19.68 18.47
CA GLN A 114 -5.95 -18.97 18.49
C GLN A 114 -5.78 -17.47 18.73
N LEU A 115 -4.85 -17.08 19.61
CA LEU A 115 -4.53 -15.67 19.86
C LEU A 115 -3.99 -14.99 18.59
N LEU A 116 -3.14 -15.66 17.81
CA LEU A 116 -2.60 -15.10 16.57
C LEU A 116 -3.68 -14.90 15.49
N LEU A 117 -4.58 -15.87 15.33
CA LEU A 117 -5.71 -15.76 14.39
C LEU A 117 -6.70 -14.68 14.83
N LEU A 118 -7.00 -14.61 16.13
CA LEU A 118 -7.84 -13.55 16.70
C LEU A 118 -7.20 -12.17 16.50
N TRP A 119 -5.89 -12.06 16.72
CA TRP A 119 -5.13 -10.85 16.46
C TRP A 119 -5.25 -10.40 14.99
N ASN A 120 -5.12 -11.32 14.03
CA ASN A 120 -5.26 -10.99 12.62
C ASN A 120 -6.67 -10.51 12.27
N ARG A 121 -7.70 -11.16 12.83
CA ARG A 121 -9.10 -10.75 12.66
C ARG A 121 -9.40 -9.37 13.24
N ASN A 122 -8.72 -9.03 14.34
CA ASN A 122 -8.87 -7.76 15.03
C ASN A 122 -7.86 -6.70 14.58
N PHE A 123 -7.00 -6.99 13.60
CA PHE A 123 -5.97 -6.06 13.18
C PHE A 123 -6.56 -4.72 12.71
N PHE A 124 -7.67 -4.80 11.97
CA PHE A 124 -8.43 -3.64 11.53
C PHE A 124 -9.69 -3.37 12.38
N SER A 125 -10.00 -4.15 13.43
CA SER A 125 -11.26 -3.95 14.18
C SER A 125 -11.27 -2.68 15.02
N HIS A 126 -10.13 -2.31 15.64
CA HIS A 126 -9.97 -1.00 16.28
C HIS A 126 -9.91 0.17 15.29
N THR A 127 -9.94 -0.15 13.98
CA THR A 127 -9.99 0.83 12.89
C THR A 127 -11.33 0.82 12.16
N ILE A 128 -12.25 -0.08 12.49
CA ILE A 128 -13.55 -0.22 11.83
C ILE A 128 -14.59 -0.21 12.96
N ASP A 129 -14.88 0.97 13.48
CA ASP A 129 -16.19 1.19 14.10
C ASP A 129 -17.22 1.08 12.96
N PRO A 130 -18.33 0.34 13.10
CA PRO A 130 -19.40 0.34 12.09
C PRO A 130 -19.88 1.74 11.68
N ASN A 131 -19.60 2.76 12.49
CA ASN A 131 -19.87 4.18 12.21
C ASN A 131 -18.62 5.04 11.90
N GLN A 132 -17.39 4.53 11.97
CA GLN A 132 -16.18 5.32 11.68
C GLN A 132 -15.24 4.70 10.64
N GLU A 133 -14.63 5.61 9.89
CA GLU A 133 -13.59 5.40 8.89
C GLU A 133 -12.40 4.61 9.45
N LEU A 134 -11.76 3.78 8.60
CA LEU A 134 -10.38 3.36 8.83
C LEU A 134 -9.57 4.60 9.24
N PRO A 135 -8.88 4.63 10.41
CA PRO A 135 -8.09 5.77 10.82
C PRO A 135 -7.09 6.04 9.72
N ILE A 136 -7.35 7.14 9.01
CA ILE A 136 -6.55 7.63 7.90
C ILE A 136 -5.05 7.62 8.25
N PRO A 137 -4.63 7.98 9.50
CA PRO A 137 -3.22 7.88 9.89
C PRO A 137 -2.64 6.46 9.85
N PHE A 138 -3.44 5.42 10.12
CA PHE A 138 -2.97 4.04 10.15
C PHE A 138 -2.78 3.48 8.73
N ILE A 139 -3.75 3.70 7.85
CA ILE A 139 -3.64 3.31 6.43
C ILE A 139 -2.47 4.03 5.78
N HIS A 140 -2.26 5.32 6.10
CA HIS A 140 -1.14 6.09 5.60
C HIS A 140 0.21 5.47 5.99
N LEU A 141 0.37 4.99 7.22
CA LEU A 141 1.59 4.32 7.67
C LEU A 141 1.81 2.98 6.95
N ILE A 142 0.80 2.11 6.91
CA ILE A 142 0.93 0.79 6.27
C ILE A 142 1.20 0.94 4.78
N LEU A 143 0.51 1.87 4.12
CA LEU A 143 0.69 2.17 2.70
C LEU A 143 2.14 2.58 2.40
N LYS A 144 2.78 3.33 3.31
CA LYS A 144 4.21 3.71 3.25
C LYS A 144 5.19 2.58 3.64
N ASN A 145 4.71 1.36 3.80
CA ASN A 145 5.46 0.19 4.28
C ASN A 145 5.94 0.32 5.73
N PHE A 146 5.26 1.12 6.56
CA PHE A 146 5.58 1.29 7.96
C PHE A 146 4.63 0.48 8.85
N PHE A 147 5.20 -0.42 9.64
CA PHE A 147 4.44 -1.24 10.59
C PHE A 147 4.44 -0.59 11.98
N LEU A 148 3.31 -0.60 12.68
CA LEU A 148 3.22 -0.06 14.03
C LEU A 148 3.99 -0.92 15.04
N LYS A 149 4.78 -0.27 15.90
CA LYS A 149 5.58 -0.97 16.91
C LYS A 149 4.73 -1.70 17.96
N GLU A 150 3.58 -1.14 18.32
CA GLU A 150 2.63 -1.78 19.25
C GLU A 150 2.10 -3.09 18.67
N LYS A 151 1.61 -3.05 17.42
CA LYS A 151 1.18 -4.25 16.68
C LYS A 151 2.29 -5.28 16.50
N TYR A 152 3.51 -4.84 16.26
CA TYR A 152 4.66 -5.76 16.20
C TYR A 152 4.92 -6.45 17.55
N ARG A 153 4.82 -5.72 18.66
CA ARG A 153 5.00 -6.26 20.02
C ARG A 153 3.90 -7.26 20.37
N GLU A 154 2.65 -6.97 20.04
CA GLU A 154 1.52 -7.89 20.24
C GLU A 154 1.82 -9.25 19.59
N ILE A 155 2.21 -9.28 18.31
CA ILE A 155 2.58 -10.54 17.63
C ILE A 155 3.80 -11.17 18.29
N LYS A 156 4.84 -10.39 18.65
CA LYS A 156 6.05 -10.92 19.28
C LYS A 156 5.76 -11.64 20.59
N LEU A 157 4.77 -11.17 21.37
CA LEU A 157 4.36 -11.82 22.61
C LEU A 157 3.67 -13.17 22.37
N ILE A 158 2.86 -13.27 21.31
CA ILE A 158 2.16 -14.50 20.93
C ILE A 158 3.15 -15.51 20.33
N VAL A 159 3.93 -15.06 19.35
CA VAL A 159 4.80 -15.91 18.53
C VAL A 159 6.11 -16.26 19.24
N LYS A 160 6.53 -15.45 20.22
CA LYS A 160 7.74 -15.66 21.05
C LYS A 160 9.05 -15.81 20.26
N SER A 161 9.04 -15.44 18.98
CA SER A 161 10.17 -15.54 18.06
C SER A 161 10.28 -14.29 17.22
N GLU A 162 11.43 -13.61 17.30
CA GLU A 162 11.69 -12.39 16.53
C GLU A 162 11.71 -12.65 15.02
N LYS A 163 12.32 -13.77 14.61
CA LYS A 163 12.39 -14.16 13.20
C LYS A 163 10.99 -14.42 12.64
N ALA A 164 10.16 -15.20 13.34
CA ALA A 164 8.81 -15.49 12.88
C ALA A 164 7.91 -14.24 12.90
N THR A 165 8.02 -13.40 13.93
CA THR A 165 7.31 -12.10 13.99
C THR A 165 7.67 -11.23 12.79
N LEU A 166 8.96 -11.12 12.46
CA LEU A 166 9.42 -10.34 11.32
C LEU A 166 8.88 -10.90 9.99
N THR A 167 8.89 -12.23 9.83
CA THR A 167 8.31 -12.89 8.65
C THR A 167 6.82 -12.60 8.50
N ILE A 168 6.03 -12.80 9.56
CA ILE A 168 4.57 -12.59 9.56
C ILE A 168 4.24 -11.12 9.23
N THR A 169 4.87 -10.17 9.92
CA THR A 169 4.62 -8.73 9.70
C THR A 169 5.06 -8.26 8.31
N THR A 170 6.15 -8.81 7.77
CA THR A 170 6.59 -8.49 6.41
C THR A 170 5.61 -9.03 5.36
N LEU A 171 5.17 -10.29 5.51
CA LEU A 171 4.19 -10.90 4.60
C LEU A 171 2.83 -10.18 4.70
N PHE A 172 2.43 -9.74 5.89
CA PHE A 172 1.23 -8.94 6.09
C PHE A 172 1.28 -7.65 5.24
N LEU A 173 2.38 -6.88 5.32
CA LEU A 173 2.56 -5.69 4.49
C LEU A 173 2.52 -6.01 3.00
N GLU A 174 3.18 -7.09 2.57
CA GLU A 174 3.15 -7.52 1.17
C GLU A 174 1.73 -7.81 0.69
N ILE A 175 0.94 -8.55 1.47
CA ILE A 175 -0.46 -8.86 1.16
C ILE A 175 -1.27 -7.58 1.07
N PHE A 176 -1.17 -6.68 2.05
CA PHE A 176 -1.90 -5.41 2.07
C PHE A 176 -1.58 -4.55 0.85
N ILE A 177 -0.30 -4.36 0.53
CA ILE A 177 0.14 -3.57 -0.62
C ILE A 177 -0.36 -4.20 -1.92
N ASN A 178 -0.31 -5.54 -2.05
CA ASN A 178 -0.84 -6.21 -3.23
C ASN A 178 -2.35 -5.99 -3.40
N GLU A 179 -3.13 -6.06 -2.32
CA GLU A 179 -4.57 -5.76 -2.36
C GLU A 179 -4.85 -4.31 -2.70
N PHE A 180 -4.12 -3.35 -2.10
CA PHE A 180 -4.20 -1.94 -2.48
C PHE A 180 -3.96 -1.73 -3.98
N TYR A 181 -2.89 -2.33 -4.52
CA TYR A 181 -2.57 -2.18 -5.93
C TYR A 181 -3.66 -2.75 -6.83
N LYS A 182 -4.19 -3.91 -6.48
CA LYS A 182 -5.21 -4.63 -7.25
C LYS A 182 -6.56 -3.92 -7.22
N ILE A 183 -7.01 -3.49 -6.05
CA ILE A 183 -8.39 -3.01 -5.83
C ILE A 183 -8.50 -1.50 -6.08
N ILE A 184 -7.47 -0.73 -5.73
CA ILE A 184 -7.52 0.74 -5.79
C ILE A 184 -6.61 1.26 -6.90
N TRP A 185 -5.31 0.98 -6.82
CA TRP A 185 -4.34 1.67 -7.65
C TRP A 185 -4.49 1.37 -9.15
N GLN A 186 -4.60 0.09 -9.52
CA GLN A 186 -4.71 -0.32 -10.92
C GLN A 186 -6.04 0.14 -11.56
N PRO A 187 -7.21 0.00 -10.91
CA PRO A 187 -8.44 0.59 -11.41
C PRO A 187 -8.36 2.11 -11.57
N ARG A 188 -7.75 2.83 -10.60
CA ARG A 188 -7.50 4.28 -10.73
C ARG A 188 -6.62 4.60 -11.94
N CYS A 189 -5.52 3.86 -12.15
CA CYS A 189 -4.65 4.07 -13.32
C CYS A 189 -5.41 3.88 -14.64
N ASN A 190 -6.27 2.86 -14.72
CA ASN A 190 -7.11 2.63 -15.89
C ASN A 190 -8.10 3.78 -16.14
N LEU A 191 -8.64 4.37 -15.07
CA LEU A 191 -9.53 5.53 -15.18
C LEU A 191 -8.80 6.76 -15.72
N ILE A 192 -7.58 7.02 -15.24
CA ILE A 192 -6.74 8.11 -15.76
C ILE A 192 -6.42 7.88 -17.24
N ILE A 193 -6.01 6.67 -17.63
CA ILE A 193 -5.71 6.34 -19.04
C ILE A 193 -6.93 6.58 -19.93
N LYS A 194 -8.14 6.20 -19.47
CA LYS A 194 -9.38 6.46 -20.22
C LYS A 194 -9.62 7.96 -20.38
N TRP A 195 -9.45 8.73 -19.32
CA TRP A 195 -9.59 10.18 -19.35
C TRP A 195 -8.53 10.86 -20.24
N GLU A 196 -7.27 10.42 -20.20
CA GLU A 196 -6.21 10.92 -21.08
C GLU A 196 -6.58 10.73 -22.56
N ARG A 197 -7.18 9.59 -22.91
CA ARG A 197 -7.66 9.32 -24.26
C ARG A 197 -8.79 10.27 -24.67
N THR A 198 -9.72 10.62 -23.78
CA THR A 198 -10.79 11.59 -24.11
C THR A 198 -10.25 13.01 -24.28
N LYS A 199 -9.08 13.31 -23.72
CA LYS A 199 -8.34 14.56 -23.92
C LYS A 199 -7.35 14.52 -25.08
N GLY A 200 -7.25 13.40 -25.80
CA GLY A 200 -6.31 13.24 -26.90
C GLY A 200 -4.84 13.15 -26.48
N ILE A 201 -4.55 12.95 -25.20
CA ILE A 201 -3.18 12.85 -24.67
C ILE A 201 -2.58 11.52 -25.10
N LYS A 202 -1.46 11.54 -25.83
CA LYS A 202 -0.75 10.35 -26.28
C LYS A 202 0.48 10.09 -25.41
N LYS A 203 0.96 8.84 -25.37
CA LYS A 203 2.20 8.48 -24.66
C LYS A 203 3.42 9.28 -25.12
N GLN A 204 3.44 9.69 -26.39
CA GLN A 204 4.51 10.53 -26.95
C GLN A 204 4.50 11.92 -26.31
N ASP A 205 3.31 12.46 -26.03
CA ASP A 205 3.20 13.77 -25.39
C ASP A 205 3.85 13.71 -24.03
N LEU A 206 3.57 12.70 -23.20
CA LEU A 206 4.18 12.52 -21.87
C LEU A 206 5.71 12.44 -21.86
N ARG A 207 6.36 12.12 -23.00
CA ARG A 207 7.82 12.02 -23.12
C ARG A 207 8.48 13.31 -23.61
N LYS A 208 7.71 14.26 -24.13
CA LYS A 208 8.26 15.54 -24.60
C LYS A 208 8.86 16.31 -23.41
N LYS A 209 10.08 16.80 -23.58
CA LYS A 209 10.72 17.70 -22.61
C LYS A 209 9.91 19.00 -22.56
N ILE A 210 9.60 19.43 -21.35
CA ILE A 210 9.03 20.77 -21.13
C ILE A 210 10.19 21.79 -21.13
N PRO A 211 10.05 22.91 -21.85
CA PRO A 211 10.96 24.04 -21.72
C PRO A 211 10.97 24.60 -20.29
N ALA A 212 12.14 24.99 -19.77
CA ALA A 212 12.31 25.35 -18.35
C ALA A 212 11.32 26.41 -17.81
N HIS A 213 10.83 27.31 -18.68
CA HIS A 213 9.89 28.38 -18.34
C HIS A 213 8.43 27.94 -18.16
N GLN A 214 8.10 26.68 -18.47
CA GLN A 214 6.75 26.11 -18.34
C GLN A 214 6.62 25.18 -17.13
N HIS A 215 7.67 25.07 -16.31
CA HIS A 215 7.55 24.40 -15.01
C HIS A 215 6.74 25.27 -14.06
N ILE A 216 5.85 24.64 -13.29
CA ILE A 216 5.15 25.32 -12.20
C ILE A 216 6.21 25.73 -11.17
N THR A 217 6.37 27.04 -10.96
CA THR A 217 7.12 27.57 -9.82
C THR A 217 6.26 27.45 -8.57
N TYR A 218 6.75 26.69 -7.59
CA TYR A 218 6.20 26.76 -6.24
C TYR A 218 6.66 28.09 -5.62
N GLU A 219 5.71 28.94 -5.25
CA GLU A 219 5.96 30.07 -4.34
C GLU A 219 6.18 29.57 -2.90
#